data_AF-A0A3R7C4G6-F1
#
_entry.id   AF-A0A3R7C4G6-F1
#
_cell.length_a   1.000
_cell.length_b   1.000
_cell.length_c   1.000
_cell.angle_alpha   90.00
_cell.angle_beta   90.00
_cell.angle_gamma   90.00
#
_symmetry.space_group_name_H-M   'P 1'
#
loop_
_entity.id
_entity.type
_entity.pdbx_description
1 polymer ?
#
loop_
_entity_poly.entity_id
_entity_poly.type
_entity_poly.pdbx_seq_one_letter_code
_entity_poly.pdbx_strand_id
1 'polypeptide(L)'
;MILKLSTSSTRDLEAATGIPKSNLSRWRQQAAAINDFNGNKKRFNLDGAGRPTELPGSTDLEAYMLKMRGEERALTCTHLINFLKRNQRDWLYQYLSASASSYKSLLKLLQRFCERSGFTRQKPAKTKRSQKDLEETRRLFALEFHQSFEGYCDENVINVDETGMTYDMPQDCQRGMWMRCGPYPSKRNKRRSTSGRRNYGAI
;
A
#
# COMPACT_ATOMS: atom_id res chain seq x y z
N MET A 1 -26.35 -19.93 -5.18
CA MET A 1 -25.72 -21.27 -5.11
C MET A 1 -25.59 -21.78 -3.68
N ILE A 2 -25.06 -20.99 -2.74
CA ILE A 2 -24.92 -21.37 -1.32
C ILE A 2 -26.27 -21.64 -0.63
N LEU A 3 -27.31 -20.85 -0.92
CA LEU A 3 -28.69 -21.12 -0.45
C LEU A 3 -29.31 -22.42 -1.00
N LYS A 4 -28.83 -22.91 -2.16
CA LYS A 4 -29.24 -24.22 -2.70
C LYS A 4 -28.45 -25.37 -2.05
N LEU A 5 -27.25 -25.10 -1.54
CA LEU A 5 -26.43 -26.06 -0.80
C LEU A 5 -26.97 -26.37 0.60
N SER A 6 -27.86 -25.56 1.19
CA SER A 6 -28.52 -25.87 2.47
C SER A 6 -29.77 -26.74 2.32
N THR A 7 -30.38 -26.73 1.14
CA THR A 7 -31.68 -27.37 0.87
C THR A 7 -31.59 -28.60 -0.03
N SER A 8 -30.54 -28.72 -0.85
CA SER A 8 -30.36 -29.83 -1.79
C SER A 8 -29.16 -30.73 -1.45
N SER A 9 -29.23 -31.99 -1.89
CA SER A 9 -28.10 -32.92 -1.80
C SER A 9 -26.94 -32.48 -2.70
N THR A 10 -25.70 -32.73 -2.28
CA THR A 10 -24.50 -32.43 -3.08
C THR A 10 -24.44 -33.23 -4.38
N ARG A 11 -25.10 -34.40 -4.43
CA ARG A 11 -25.19 -35.24 -5.64
C ARG A 11 -26.07 -34.60 -6.71
N ASP A 12 -27.24 -34.10 -6.33
CA ASP A 12 -28.19 -33.46 -7.25
C ASP A 12 -27.61 -32.15 -7.80
N LEU A 13 -26.87 -31.43 -6.94
CA LEU A 13 -26.18 -30.21 -7.34
C LEU A 13 -25.01 -30.46 -8.29
N GLU A 14 -24.26 -31.55 -8.12
CA GLU A 14 -23.23 -31.94 -9.09
C GLU A 14 -23.86 -32.27 -10.44
N ALA A 15 -24.94 -33.07 -10.46
CA ALA A 15 -25.64 -33.41 -11.70
C ALA A 15 -26.20 -32.16 -12.42
N ALA A 16 -26.72 -31.20 -11.66
CA ALA A 16 -27.31 -29.98 -12.22
C ALA A 16 -26.30 -28.91 -12.65
N THR A 17 -25.10 -28.88 -12.04
CA THR A 17 -24.13 -27.78 -12.24
C THR A 17 -22.79 -28.21 -12.81
N GLY A 18 -22.50 -29.52 -12.86
CA GLY A 18 -21.21 -30.08 -13.27
C GLY A 18 -20.07 -29.79 -12.30
N ILE A 19 -20.35 -29.21 -11.11
CA ILE A 19 -19.32 -28.90 -10.12
C ILE A 19 -19.03 -30.14 -9.27
N PRO A 20 -17.76 -30.58 -9.15
CA PRO A 20 -17.41 -31.76 -8.36
C PRO A 20 -17.93 -31.71 -6.92
N LYS A 21 -18.42 -32.84 -6.40
CA LYS A 21 -18.92 -32.96 -5.00
C LYS A 21 -17.93 -32.40 -3.96
N SER A 22 -16.63 -32.56 -4.18
CA SER A 22 -15.58 -32.08 -3.28
C SER A 22 -15.59 -30.55 -3.12
N ASN A 23 -15.83 -29.82 -4.20
CA ASN A 23 -15.95 -28.35 -4.18
C ASN A 23 -17.24 -27.90 -3.52
N LEU A 24 -18.36 -28.57 -3.82
CA LEU A 24 -19.66 -28.31 -3.18
C LEU A 24 -19.61 -28.53 -1.66
N SER A 25 -18.95 -29.60 -1.23
CA SER A 25 -18.73 -29.90 0.19
C SER A 25 -17.87 -28.83 0.88
N ARG A 26 -16.76 -28.42 0.24
CA ARG A 26 -15.90 -27.34 0.75
C ARG A 26 -16.66 -26.02 0.89
N TRP A 27 -17.46 -25.65 -0.10
CA TRP A 27 -18.29 -24.44 -0.04
C TRP A 27 -19.37 -24.52 1.03
N ARG A 28 -19.94 -25.70 1.28
CA ARG A 28 -20.88 -25.91 2.40
C ARG A 28 -20.19 -25.71 3.75
N GLN A 29 -18.96 -26.20 3.92
CA GLN A 29 -18.17 -25.99 5.14
C GLN A 29 -17.81 -24.51 5.36
N GLN A 30 -17.55 -23.77 4.28
CA GLN A 30 -17.21 -22.34 4.32
C GLN A 30 -18.44 -21.42 4.22
N ALA A 31 -19.67 -21.96 4.21
CA ALA A 31 -20.87 -21.20 3.87
C ALA A 31 -21.10 -19.99 4.80
N ALA A 32 -20.89 -20.14 6.10
CA ALA A 32 -20.98 -19.05 7.06
C ALA A 32 -19.99 -17.92 6.72
N ALA A 33 -18.72 -18.27 6.56
CA ALA A 33 -17.68 -17.30 6.20
C ALA A 33 -17.90 -16.61 4.85
N ILE A 34 -18.48 -17.32 3.87
CA ILE A 34 -18.81 -16.73 2.56
C ILE A 34 -20.03 -15.79 2.66
N ASN A 35 -21.04 -16.16 3.45
CA ASN A 35 -22.23 -15.33 3.64
C ASN A 35 -21.94 -14.08 4.49
N ASP A 36 -21.11 -14.20 5.51
CA ASP A 36 -20.72 -13.10 6.41
C ASP A 36 -19.65 -12.19 5.80
N PHE A 37 -19.13 -12.52 4.61
CA PHE A 37 -18.10 -11.71 3.96
C PHE A 37 -18.66 -10.37 3.47
N ASN A 38 -18.30 -9.31 4.20
CA ASN A 38 -18.68 -7.92 3.88
C ASN A 38 -17.60 -7.16 3.07
N GLY A 39 -16.62 -7.86 2.49
CA GLY A 39 -15.50 -7.26 1.79
C GLY A 39 -15.74 -7.01 0.29
N ASN A 40 -14.69 -6.59 -0.42
CA ASN A 40 -14.75 -6.35 -1.86
C ASN A 40 -15.04 -7.64 -2.64
N LYS A 41 -16.22 -7.73 -3.25
CA LYS A 41 -16.73 -8.88 -4.03
C LYS A 41 -15.92 -9.22 -5.29
N LYS A 42 -14.93 -8.40 -5.67
CA LYS A 42 -13.98 -8.69 -6.76
C LYS A 42 -12.79 -9.56 -6.34
N ARG A 43 -12.67 -9.89 -5.04
CA ARG A 43 -11.62 -10.80 -4.55
C ARG A 43 -12.03 -12.24 -4.77
N PHE A 44 -11.09 -13.04 -5.28
CA PHE A 44 -11.30 -14.47 -5.54
C PHE A 44 -11.17 -15.35 -4.28
N ASN A 45 -10.64 -14.79 -3.18
CA ASN A 45 -10.43 -15.52 -1.95
C ASN A 45 -11.01 -14.77 -0.74
N LEU A 46 -11.45 -15.52 0.28
CA LEU A 46 -11.77 -14.99 1.60
C LEU A 46 -10.53 -14.37 2.26
N ASP A 47 -10.74 -13.43 3.19
CA ASP A 47 -9.64 -12.88 3.96
C ASP A 47 -8.90 -14.00 4.72
N GLY A 48 -7.57 -13.93 4.73
CA GLY A 48 -6.72 -14.98 5.32
C GLY A 48 -6.28 -16.10 4.37
N ALA A 49 -6.76 -16.14 3.12
CA ALA A 49 -6.32 -17.14 2.12
C ALA A 49 -4.87 -16.95 1.58
N GLY A 50 -4.07 -16.11 2.23
CA GLY A 50 -2.65 -15.93 1.96
C GLY A 50 -1.80 -16.56 3.05
N ARG A 51 -0.50 -16.78 2.78
CA ARG A 51 0.45 -17.21 3.80
C ARG A 51 0.40 -16.24 5.00
N PRO A 52 0.08 -16.72 6.23
CA PRO A 52 0.24 -15.92 7.44
C PRO A 52 1.67 -15.42 7.45
N THR A 53 1.84 -14.12 7.26
CA THR A 53 3.14 -13.48 7.30
C THR A 53 3.26 -12.93 8.69
N GLU A 54 3.43 -13.83 9.65
CA GLU A 54 3.72 -13.47 11.04
C GLU A 54 5.21 -13.17 11.11
N LEU A 55 5.52 -11.93 10.72
CA LEU A 55 6.79 -11.32 11.11
C LEU A 55 6.76 -11.18 12.64
N PRO A 56 7.77 -11.68 13.36
CA PRO A 56 7.82 -11.53 14.81
C PRO A 56 7.95 -10.05 15.16
N GLY A 57 7.27 -9.64 16.23
CA GLY A 57 7.28 -8.24 16.70
C GLY A 57 6.73 -7.27 15.66
N SER A 58 5.66 -7.65 14.95
CA SER A 58 5.02 -6.79 13.93
C SER A 58 4.60 -5.43 14.49
N THR A 59 4.03 -5.40 15.69
CA THR A 59 3.63 -4.16 16.40
C THR A 59 4.82 -3.26 16.68
N ASP A 60 5.93 -3.82 17.16
CA ASP A 60 7.14 -3.06 17.51
C ASP A 60 7.84 -2.56 16.25
N LEU A 61 7.83 -3.37 15.18
CA LEU A 61 8.35 -2.97 13.88
C LEU A 61 7.52 -1.82 13.29
N GLU A 62 6.19 -1.84 13.42
CA GLU A 62 5.33 -0.73 13.01
C GLU A 62 5.59 0.53 13.82
N ALA A 63 5.73 0.42 15.14
CA ALA A 63 6.08 1.55 16.01
C ALA A 63 7.44 2.16 15.61
N TYR A 64 8.44 1.32 15.33
CA TYR A 64 9.74 1.76 14.82
C TYR A 64 9.61 2.49 13.47
N MET A 65 8.80 1.96 12.55
CA MET A 65 8.55 2.59 11.25
C MET A 65 7.87 3.95 11.37
N LEU A 66 6.93 4.10 12.31
CA LEU A 66 6.26 5.36 12.61
C LEU A 66 7.22 6.37 13.23
N LYS A 67 8.07 5.94 14.18
CA LYS A 67 9.10 6.78 14.79
C LYS A 67 10.08 7.32 13.75
N MET A 68 10.64 6.46 12.90
CA MET A 68 11.57 6.88 11.83
C MET A 68 10.93 7.90 10.89
N ARG A 69 9.63 7.76 10.60
CA ARG A 69 8.87 8.74 9.82
C ARG A 69 8.68 10.07 10.56
N GLY A 70 8.38 10.04 11.85
CA GLY A 70 8.24 11.25 12.67
C GLY A 70 9.54 12.05 12.75
N GLU A 71 10.68 11.37 12.70
CA GLU A 71 12.01 11.98 12.60
C GLU A 71 12.39 12.39 11.15
N GLU A 72 11.47 12.26 10.19
CA GLU A 72 11.69 12.54 8.75
C GLU A 72 12.80 11.70 8.10
N ARG A 73 13.10 10.54 8.67
CA ARG A 73 14.18 9.68 8.19
C ARG A 73 13.68 8.72 7.13
N ALA A 74 14.52 8.49 6.13
CA ALA A 74 14.26 7.49 5.10
C ALA A 74 14.22 6.09 5.70
N LEU A 75 13.10 5.39 5.51
CA LEU A 75 12.94 4.00 5.90
C LEU A 75 13.30 3.08 4.72
N THR A 76 14.22 2.14 4.94
CA THR A 76 14.66 1.18 3.91
C THR A 76 14.59 -0.25 4.42
N CYS A 77 14.64 -1.24 3.52
CA CYS A 77 14.72 -2.65 3.92
C CYS A 77 15.93 -2.91 4.83
N THR A 78 17.04 -2.17 4.66
CA THR A 78 18.20 -2.27 5.55
C THR A 78 17.88 -1.87 6.98
N HIS A 79 17.11 -0.79 7.18
CA HIS A 79 16.67 -0.38 8.52
C HIS A 79 15.79 -1.45 9.17
N LEU A 80 14.86 -2.04 8.42
CA LEU A 80 13.98 -3.11 8.90
C LEU A 80 14.77 -4.38 9.24
N ILE A 81 15.75 -4.75 8.41
CA ILE A 81 16.63 -5.89 8.69
C ILE A 81 17.47 -5.63 9.95
N ASN A 82 17.99 -4.41 10.12
CA ASN A 82 18.75 -4.05 11.31
C ASN A 82 17.89 -4.08 12.58
N PHE A 83 16.60 -3.69 12.48
CA PHE A 83 15.64 -3.86 13.57
C PHE A 83 15.46 -5.35 13.90
N LEU A 84 15.22 -6.20 12.90
CA LEU A 84 15.07 -7.65 13.10
C LEU A 84 16.36 -8.28 13.68
N LYS A 85 17.54 -7.84 13.27
CA LYS A 85 18.81 -8.31 13.83
C LYS A 85 18.97 -8.00 15.32
N ARG A 86 18.37 -6.90 15.79
CA ARG A 86 18.45 -6.44 17.19
C ARG A 86 17.41 -7.11 18.08
N ASN A 87 16.18 -7.26 17.57
CA ASN A 87 15.04 -7.68 18.39
C ASN A 87 14.65 -9.15 18.17
N GLN A 88 14.93 -9.71 16.98
CA GLN A 88 14.40 -11.01 16.53
C GLN A 88 15.49 -11.82 15.80
N ARG A 89 16.67 -11.90 16.41
CA ARG A 89 17.89 -12.47 15.79
C ARG A 89 17.75 -13.95 15.46
N ASP A 90 17.22 -14.74 16.40
CA ASP A 90 17.09 -16.19 16.24
C ASP A 90 16.11 -16.53 15.11
N TRP A 91 14.97 -15.85 15.08
CA TRP A 91 14.00 -15.98 13.99
C TRP A 91 14.62 -15.62 12.64
N LEU A 92 15.38 -14.51 12.57
CA LEU A 92 16.05 -14.10 11.34
C LEU A 92 17.06 -15.15 10.87
N TYR A 93 17.82 -15.75 11.79
CA TYR A 93 18.80 -16.79 11.48
C TYR A 93 18.12 -18.06 10.96
N GLN A 94 17.08 -18.54 11.65
CA GLN A 94 16.28 -19.70 11.22
C GLN A 94 15.60 -19.46 9.87
N TYR A 95 15.11 -18.24 9.62
CA TYR A 95 14.51 -17.89 8.34
C TYR A 95 15.54 -17.90 7.21
N LEU A 96 16.75 -17.41 7.48
CA LEU A 96 17.82 -17.35 6.49
C LEU A 96 18.42 -18.73 6.18
N SER A 97 18.47 -19.65 7.14
CA SER A 97 18.97 -21.01 6.95
C SER A 97 18.03 -21.92 6.15
N ALA A 98 16.73 -21.59 6.06
CA ALA A 98 15.74 -22.44 5.42
C ALA A 98 15.88 -22.61 3.89
N SER A 99 16.54 -21.68 3.18
CA SER A 99 16.76 -21.82 1.73
C SER A 99 17.86 -20.90 1.19
N ALA A 100 18.48 -21.28 0.06
CA ALA A 100 19.47 -20.45 -0.63
C ALA A 100 18.91 -19.10 -1.17
N SER A 101 17.58 -18.98 -1.34
CA SER A 101 16.90 -17.76 -1.78
C SER A 101 16.21 -17.00 -0.64
N SER A 102 16.56 -17.33 0.61
CA SER A 102 15.93 -16.78 1.83
C SER A 102 16.05 -15.26 1.92
N TYR A 103 17.18 -14.69 1.50
CA TYR A 103 17.36 -13.23 1.54
C TYR A 103 16.41 -12.49 0.59
N LYS A 104 16.24 -12.98 -0.65
CA LYS A 104 15.31 -12.38 -1.61
C LYS A 104 13.85 -12.53 -1.15
N SER A 105 13.51 -13.66 -0.53
CA SER A 105 12.17 -13.87 0.03
C SER A 105 11.91 -12.98 1.24
N LEU A 106 12.91 -12.76 2.10
CA LEU A 106 12.85 -11.84 3.24
C LEU A 106 12.58 -10.39 2.79
N LEU A 107 13.28 -9.92 1.76
CA LEU A 107 13.04 -8.57 1.23
C LEU A 107 11.59 -8.41 0.73
N LYS A 108 11.04 -9.42 0.05
CA LYS A 108 9.63 -9.41 -0.37
C LYS A 108 8.67 -9.46 0.81
N LEU A 109 9.02 -10.19 1.87
CA LEU A 109 8.24 -10.26 3.11
C LEU A 109 8.11 -8.87 3.75
N LEU A 110 9.24 -8.17 3.89
CA LEU A 110 9.32 -6.82 4.45
C LEU A 110 8.58 -5.79 3.57
N GLN A 111 8.69 -5.90 2.25
CA GLN A 111 7.94 -5.03 1.33
C GLN A 111 6.43 -5.19 1.50
N ARG A 112 5.93 -6.43 1.53
CA ARG A 112 4.50 -6.72 1.76
C ARG A 112 4.04 -6.29 3.15
N PHE A 113 4.91 -6.35 4.15
CA PHE A 113 4.64 -5.83 5.48
C PHE A 113 4.42 -4.32 5.43
N CYS A 114 5.38 -3.57 4.86
CA CYS A 114 5.25 -2.13 4.66
C CYS A 114 3.96 -1.74 3.93
N GLU A 115 3.63 -2.43 2.84
CA GLU A 115 2.41 -2.17 2.07
C GLU A 115 1.14 -2.37 2.90
N ARG A 116 1.09 -3.43 3.73
CA ARG A 116 -0.04 -3.70 4.63
C ARG A 116 -0.17 -2.68 5.74
N SER A 117 0.95 -2.22 6.30
CA SER A 117 0.99 -1.14 7.30
C SER A 117 0.73 0.26 6.69
N GLY A 118 0.39 0.33 5.38
CA GLY A 118 0.04 1.56 4.69
C GLY A 118 1.22 2.36 4.12
N PHE A 119 2.44 1.82 4.15
CA PHE A 119 3.66 2.42 3.62
C PHE A 119 3.83 2.14 2.11
N THR A 120 3.95 3.19 1.30
CA THR A 120 4.01 3.17 -0.17
C THR A 120 5.27 3.77 -0.78
N ARG A 121 5.71 3.30 -1.93
CA ARG A 121 6.99 3.76 -2.48
C ARG A 121 7.02 5.24 -2.93
N GLN A 122 7.74 6.13 -2.24
CA GLN A 122 8.09 7.51 -2.61
C GLN A 122 9.57 7.73 -2.96
N LYS A 123 9.84 8.80 -3.71
CA LYS A 123 11.20 9.24 -3.99
C LYS A 123 11.68 10.20 -2.92
N PRO A 124 12.97 10.15 -2.51
CA PRO A 124 13.55 11.21 -1.71
C PRO A 124 13.37 12.55 -2.44
N ALA A 125 12.65 13.47 -1.83
CA ALA A 125 12.63 14.86 -2.24
C ALA A 125 13.74 15.59 -1.47
N LYS A 126 14.49 16.46 -2.15
CA LYS A 126 15.42 17.37 -1.47
C LYS A 126 14.58 18.48 -0.83
N THR A 127 14.24 18.35 0.45
CA THR A 127 13.64 19.44 1.22
C THR A 127 14.74 20.30 1.83
N LYS A 128 14.57 21.62 1.80
CA LYS A 128 15.55 22.57 2.37
C LYS A 128 15.37 22.76 3.88
N ARG A 129 14.22 22.37 4.44
CA ARG A 129 13.82 22.57 5.84
C ARG A 129 13.01 21.37 6.32
N SER A 130 13.02 21.12 7.63
CA SER A 130 12.19 20.08 8.25
C SER A 130 10.71 20.51 8.28
N GLN A 131 9.78 19.56 8.36
CA GLN A 131 8.36 19.85 8.50
C GLN A 131 8.07 20.69 9.75
N LYS A 132 8.79 20.44 10.85
CA LYS A 132 8.67 21.21 12.09
C LYS A 132 9.03 22.67 11.89
N ASP A 133 10.13 22.95 11.17
CA ASP A 133 10.56 24.33 10.90
C ASP A 133 9.56 25.05 9.98
N LEU A 134 8.99 24.33 9.00
CA LEU A 134 7.97 24.86 8.10
C LEU A 134 6.66 25.18 8.85
N GLU A 135 6.24 24.31 9.76
CA GLU A 135 5.07 24.52 10.60
C GLU A 135 5.25 25.71 11.54
N GLU A 136 6.41 25.85 12.16
CA GLU A 136 6.70 27.00 13.02
C GLU A 136 6.76 28.30 12.22
N THR A 137 7.42 28.30 11.07
CA THR A 137 7.45 29.49 10.18
C THR A 137 6.04 29.88 9.76
N ARG A 138 5.20 28.91 9.39
CA ARG A 138 3.80 29.14 9.02
C ARG A 138 2.98 29.69 10.18
N ARG A 139 3.18 29.18 11.40
CA ARG A 139 2.49 29.63 12.61
C ARG A 139 2.85 31.08 12.94
N LEU A 140 4.14 31.41 12.93
CA LEU A 140 4.63 32.76 13.20
C LEU A 140 4.12 33.76 12.16
N PHE A 141 4.24 33.41 10.88
CA PHE A 141 3.73 34.24 9.78
C PHE A 141 2.21 34.48 9.91
N ALA A 142 1.43 33.44 10.18
CA ALA A 142 -0.02 33.59 10.34
C ALA A 142 -0.37 34.52 11.51
N LEU A 143 0.34 34.40 12.63
CA LEU A 143 0.13 35.26 13.80
C LEU A 143 0.47 36.72 13.50
N GLU A 144 1.61 36.98 12.87
CA GLU A 144 2.05 38.32 12.47
C GLU A 144 1.10 38.95 11.42
N PHE A 145 0.65 38.15 10.45
CA PHE A 145 -0.30 38.58 9.43
C PHE A 145 -1.63 38.99 10.06
N HIS A 146 -2.23 38.14 10.90
CA HIS A 146 -3.52 38.44 11.53
C HIS A 146 -3.45 39.62 12.49
N GLN A 147 -2.31 39.85 13.15
CA GLN A 147 -2.10 41.04 13.99
C GLN A 147 -1.96 42.32 13.15
N SER A 148 -1.21 42.27 12.06
CA SER A 148 -0.89 43.45 11.26
C SER A 148 -2.07 43.90 10.38
N PHE A 149 -2.93 42.98 9.99
CA PHE A 149 -4.10 43.22 9.13
C PHE A 149 -5.43 43.04 9.90
N GLU A 150 -5.41 43.19 11.22
CA GLU A 150 -6.63 43.17 12.04
C GLU A 150 -7.59 44.29 11.58
N GLY A 151 -8.84 43.93 11.27
CA GLY A 151 -9.88 44.87 10.82
C GLY A 151 -9.97 45.09 9.30
N TYR A 152 -9.04 44.54 8.51
CA TYR A 152 -9.22 44.47 7.06
C TYR A 152 -10.14 43.29 6.70
N CYS A 153 -11.03 43.48 5.72
CA CYS A 153 -11.89 42.42 5.22
C CYS A 153 -11.09 41.47 4.29
N ASP A 154 -11.41 40.18 4.31
CA ASP A 154 -10.74 39.16 3.48
C ASP A 154 -10.78 39.49 1.98
N GLU A 155 -11.81 40.23 1.54
CA GLU A 155 -11.97 40.71 0.16
C GLU A 155 -10.83 41.63 -0.30
N ASN A 156 -10.11 42.25 0.64
CA ASN A 156 -9.01 43.17 0.35
C ASN A 156 -7.64 42.47 0.23
N VAL A 157 -7.58 41.15 0.46
CA VAL A 157 -6.35 40.37 0.38
C VAL A 157 -6.20 39.78 -1.02
N ILE A 158 -5.23 40.28 -1.78
CA ILE A 158 -4.95 39.81 -3.15
C ILE A 158 -3.70 38.94 -3.14
N ASN A 159 -3.81 37.68 -3.58
CA ASN A 159 -2.66 36.79 -3.73
C ASN A 159 -1.85 37.16 -4.99
N VAL A 160 -0.53 37.28 -4.85
CA VAL A 160 0.39 37.58 -5.96
C VAL A 160 1.53 36.56 -5.92
N ASP A 161 1.67 35.77 -6.98
CA ASP A 161 2.79 34.83 -7.15
C ASP A 161 3.23 34.71 -8.62
N GLU A 162 4.49 34.37 -8.83
CA GLU A 162 5.03 34.04 -10.15
C GLU A 162 5.04 32.52 -10.34
N THR A 163 4.24 32.02 -11.28
CA THR A 163 4.26 30.61 -11.67
C THR A 163 5.14 30.40 -12.89
N GLY A 164 6.31 29.77 -12.71
CA GLY A 164 7.20 29.41 -13.81
C GLY A 164 6.60 28.32 -14.71
N MET A 165 6.53 28.58 -16.01
CA MET A 165 6.07 27.61 -17.02
C MET A 165 7.28 26.89 -17.63
N THR A 166 7.35 25.57 -17.49
CA THR A 166 8.41 24.73 -18.08
C THR A 166 7.86 23.83 -19.19
N TYR A 167 8.57 23.77 -20.32
CA TYR A 167 8.17 22.98 -21.50
C TYR A 167 8.73 21.55 -21.51
N ASP A 168 9.59 21.17 -20.56
CA ASP A 168 10.24 19.86 -20.50
C ASP A 168 9.38 18.78 -19.83
N MET A 169 9.33 17.58 -20.44
CA MET A 169 8.58 16.42 -19.93
C MET A 169 9.40 15.61 -18.88
N PRO A 170 8.83 15.21 -17.72
CA PRO A 170 9.64 14.65 -16.64
C PRO A 170 10.14 13.22 -16.90
N GLN A 171 11.44 12.97 -16.67
CA GLN A 171 12.13 11.66 -16.79
C GLN A 171 11.86 10.68 -15.63
N ASP A 172 10.92 10.99 -14.74
CA ASP A 172 10.84 10.46 -13.39
C ASP A 172 10.25 9.04 -13.22
N CYS A 173 10.14 8.24 -14.27
CA CYS A 173 9.42 6.96 -14.17
C CYS A 173 10.20 5.79 -13.53
N GLN A 174 11.47 5.92 -13.10
CA GLN A 174 12.30 4.71 -12.98
C GLN A 174 12.70 4.17 -11.59
N ARG A 175 12.78 4.93 -10.48
CA ARG A 175 13.30 4.34 -9.20
C ARG A 175 12.64 4.96 -7.95
N GLY A 176 12.23 4.15 -6.95
CA GLY A 176 11.58 4.64 -5.72
C GLY A 176 11.92 3.82 -4.45
N MET A 177 11.68 4.41 -3.26
CA MET A 177 11.89 3.93 -1.86
C MET A 177 10.58 3.99 -1.01
N TRP A 178 10.38 3.35 0.14
CA TRP A 178 9.03 3.19 0.78
C TRP A 178 8.60 4.27 1.83
N MET A 179 7.32 4.71 1.84
CA MET A 179 6.66 5.79 2.62
C MET A 179 5.09 5.80 2.65
N ARG A 180 4.42 5.97 3.79
CA ARG A 180 2.94 6.05 3.98
C ARG A 180 2.17 6.87 2.93
N CYS A 181 1.09 6.28 2.42
CA CYS A 181 0.11 6.97 1.58
C CYS A 181 -0.53 8.11 2.37
N GLY A 182 -0.51 9.32 1.82
CA GLY A 182 -1.37 10.41 2.31
C GLY A 182 -2.85 10.10 2.04
N PRO A 183 -3.78 10.88 2.60
CA PRO A 183 -5.23 10.68 2.46
C PRO A 183 -5.73 10.78 1.00
N TYR A 184 -4.91 11.30 0.08
CA TYR A 184 -5.24 11.37 -1.34
C TYR A 184 -4.53 10.26 -2.14
N PRO A 185 -5.27 9.41 -2.86
CA PRO A 185 -4.67 8.39 -3.71
C PRO A 185 -3.90 9.05 -4.86
N SER A 186 -2.60 8.78 -4.96
CA SER A 186 -1.82 9.16 -6.14
C SER A 186 -2.40 8.44 -7.35
N LYS A 187 -2.72 9.20 -8.41
CA LYS A 187 -3.31 8.66 -9.63
C LYS A 187 -2.34 7.63 -10.24
N ARG A 188 -2.67 6.35 -10.07
CA ARG A 188 -2.00 5.24 -10.76
C ARG A 188 -2.35 5.35 -12.24
N ASN A 189 -1.40 5.83 -13.04
CA ASN A 189 -1.57 5.96 -14.48
C ASN A 189 -1.84 4.57 -15.10
N LYS A 190 -3.10 4.28 -15.42
CA LYS A 190 -3.48 3.11 -16.22
C LYS A 190 -3.01 3.36 -17.65
N ARG A 191 -1.89 2.75 -18.04
CA ARG A 191 -1.53 2.64 -19.46
C ARG A 191 -2.62 1.81 -20.15
N ARG A 192 -3.46 2.46 -20.96
CA ARG A 192 -4.26 1.80 -22.00
C ARG A 192 -3.26 1.28 -23.03
N SER A 193 -3.10 -0.03 -23.14
CA SER A 193 -2.42 -0.65 -24.27
C SER A 193 -3.40 -0.67 -25.44
N THR A 194 -3.27 0.27 -26.38
CA THR A 194 -3.86 0.13 -27.70
C THR A 194 -2.98 -0.84 -28.50
N SER A 195 -3.37 -2.10 -28.54
CA SER A 195 -2.82 -3.06 -29.49
C SER A 195 -3.34 -2.70 -30.89
N GLY A 196 -2.55 -1.93 -31.65
CA GLY A 196 -2.76 -1.72 -33.07
C GLY A 196 -2.48 -3.02 -33.83
N ARG A 197 -3.53 -3.65 -34.37
CA ARG A 197 -3.43 -4.68 -35.41
C ARG A 197 -2.77 -4.05 -36.64
N ARG A 198 -1.59 -4.53 -37.03
CA ARG A 198 -1.05 -4.29 -38.37
C ARG A 198 -1.67 -5.33 -39.30
N ASN A 199 -2.52 -4.87 -40.22
CA ASN A 199 -2.90 -5.62 -41.40
C ASN A 199 -1.68 -5.71 -42.33
N TYR A 200 -1.34 -6.93 -42.76
CA TYR A 200 -0.58 -7.15 -43.98
C TYR A 200 -1.58 -7.70 -45.02
N GLY A 201 -1.86 -6.89 -46.04
CA GLY A 201 -2.50 -7.29 -47.30
C GLY A 201 -1.62 -6.74 -48.41
N ALA A 202 -0.99 -7.62 -49.18
CA ALA A 202 -1.34 -7.96 -50.56
C ALA A 202 -0.20 -7.51 -51.50
N ILE A 203 0.52 -8.48 -52.06
CA ILE A 203 0.46 -8.81 -53.49
C ILE A 203 0.36 -10.33 -53.58
#